data_AF-A0A2V6PIY6-F1
#
_entry.id   AF-A0A2V6PIY6-F1
#
_cell.length_a   1.000
_cell.length_b   1.000
_cell.length_c   1.000
_cell.angle_alpha   90.00
_cell.angle_beta   90.00
_cell.angle_gamma   90.00
#
_symmetry.space_group_name_H-M   'P 1'
#
loop_
_entity.id
_entity.type
_entity.pdbx_description
1 polymer ?
#
loop_
_entity_poly.entity_id
_entity_poly.type
_entity_poly.pdbx_seq_one_letter_code
_entity_poly.pdbx_strand_id
1 'polypeptide(L)'
;MNLGEKISVLRDLEGRRRGLDRGLTKSEVVKLIHAETGKRISLPYLSQLERGTRAHMTNTSRLLLARFFRVHPGFLVDDPEDFHEHLATPLTEREHALASWLRFGAARFRHDRVAAEAFSRLAAHPERDKVLRLLRHVLAVPGLVDRLLHTLETKRTTRTR
;
A
#
# COMPACT_ATOMS: atom_id res chain seq x y z
N MET A 1 -9.14 6.75 5.37
CA MET A 1 -7.85 6.84 6.09
C MET A 1 -7.69 8.24 6.67
N ASN A 2 -7.15 8.34 7.87
CA ASN A 2 -6.76 9.64 8.43
C ASN A 2 -5.40 10.09 7.88
N LEU A 3 -5.10 11.38 8.05
CA LEU A 3 -3.86 12.00 7.62
C LEU A 3 -2.62 11.29 8.17
N GLY A 4 -2.65 10.88 9.44
CA GLY A 4 -1.53 10.23 10.10
C GLY A 4 -1.18 8.88 9.46
N GLU A 5 -2.21 8.07 9.17
CA GLU A 5 -2.09 6.81 8.44
C GLU A 5 -1.50 7.03 7.04
N LYS A 6 -1.98 8.04 6.32
CA LYS A 6 -1.47 8.38 4.98
C LYS A 6 0.02 8.76 5.03
N ILE A 7 0.45 9.57 5.99
CA ILE A 7 1.87 9.92 6.17
C ILE A 7 2.70 8.67 6.48
N SER A 8 2.21 7.78 7.36
CA SER A 8 2.89 6.53 7.71
C SER A 8 3.10 5.63 6.48
N VAL A 9 2.05 5.46 5.67
CA VAL A 9 2.12 4.69 4.41
C VAL A 9 3.09 5.32 3.42
N LEU A 10 3.04 6.63 3.23
CA LEU A 10 3.97 7.33 2.33
C LEU A 10 5.42 7.16 2.78
N ARG A 11 5.67 7.21 4.08
CA ARG A 11 7.00 6.99 4.67
C ARG A 11 7.51 5.57 4.44
N ASP A 12 6.62 4.59 4.50
CA ASP A 12 6.91 3.19 4.21
C ASP A 12 7.25 2.95 2.73
N LEU A 13 6.43 3.50 1.82
CA LEU A 13 6.64 3.43 0.38
C LEU A 13 7.90 4.17 -0.08
N GLU A 14 8.16 5.35 0.47
CA GLU A 14 9.32 6.16 0.11
C GLU A 14 10.64 5.48 0.51
N GLY A 15 10.66 4.76 1.64
CA GLY A 15 11.82 3.95 2.04
C GLY A 15 12.12 2.85 1.03
N ARG A 16 11.10 2.07 0.65
CA ARG A 16 11.26 1.01 -0.37
C ARG A 16 11.63 1.53 -1.74
N ARG A 17 11.06 2.66 -2.14
CA ARG A 17 11.42 3.34 -3.39
C ARG A 17 12.90 3.71 -3.44
N ARG A 18 13.50 4.05 -2.29
CA ARG A 18 14.92 4.36 -2.15
C ARG A 18 15.82 3.12 -1.98
N GLY A 19 15.26 1.92 -2.13
CA GLY A 19 15.99 0.66 -2.02
C GLY A 19 16.20 0.17 -0.59
N LEU A 20 15.51 0.74 0.40
CA LEU A 20 15.52 0.21 1.77
C LEU A 20 14.51 -0.93 1.89
N ASP A 21 14.83 -1.98 2.63
CA ASP A 21 13.87 -3.05 2.96
C ASP A 21 12.88 -2.66 4.08
N ARG A 22 12.75 -1.35 4.34
CA ARG A 22 11.90 -0.77 5.37
C ARG A 22 11.45 0.63 4.98
N GLY A 23 10.42 1.13 5.63
CA GLY A 23 10.08 2.55 5.60
C GLY A 23 11.19 3.46 6.14
N LEU A 24 11.16 4.71 5.70
CA LEU A 24 11.98 5.76 6.32
C LEU A 24 11.57 5.93 7.79
N THR A 25 12.50 6.29 8.65
CA THR A 25 12.19 6.78 10.00
C THR A 25 11.78 8.26 9.92
N LYS A 26 11.07 8.77 10.93
CA LYS A 26 10.67 10.19 10.98
C LYS A 26 11.89 11.13 10.93
N SER A 27 13.01 10.74 11.55
CA SER A 27 14.25 11.51 11.53
C SER A 27 14.91 11.50 10.15
N GLU A 28 14.89 10.37 9.44
CA GLU A 28 15.33 10.31 8.03
C GLU A 28 14.46 11.20 7.15
N VAL A 29 13.13 11.19 7.31
CA VAL A 29 12.22 12.08 6.56
C VAL A 29 12.59 13.55 6.78
N VAL A 30 12.78 13.98 8.03
CA VAL A 30 13.18 15.37 8.34
C VAL A 30 14.50 15.75 7.67
N LYS A 31 15.51 14.86 7.73
CA LYS A 31 16.82 15.09 7.11
C LYS A 31 16.72 15.17 5.59
N LEU A 32 16.00 14.24 4.96
CA LEU A 32 15.82 14.18 3.51
C LEU A 32 15.02 15.36 2.98
N ILE A 33 13.97 15.79 3.69
CA ILE A 33 13.22 17.01 3.35
C ILE A 33 14.17 18.20 3.32
N HIS A 34 15.05 18.33 4.32
CA HIS A 34 16.02 19.43 4.33
C HIS A 34 16.99 19.36 3.16
N ALA A 35 17.55 18.18 2.90
CA ALA A 35 18.53 17.96 1.83
C ALA A 35 17.93 18.20 0.42
N GLU A 36 16.69 17.77 0.18
CA GLU A 36 16.07 17.80 -1.16
C GLU A 36 15.30 19.09 -1.45
N THR A 37 14.82 19.77 -0.41
CA THR A 37 13.93 20.92 -0.59
C THR A 37 14.50 22.24 -0.07
N GLY A 38 15.56 22.19 0.72
CA GLY A 38 16.10 23.35 1.46
C GLY A 38 15.20 23.81 2.62
N LYS A 39 13.96 23.31 2.73
CA LYS A 39 13.00 23.67 3.79
C LYS A 39 13.15 22.75 4.99
N ARG A 40 12.65 23.18 6.14
CA ARG A 40 12.70 22.40 7.39
C ARG A 40 11.30 22.09 7.89
N ILE A 41 11.16 20.90 8.46
CA ILE A 41 10.01 20.47 9.26
C ILE A 41 10.57 19.83 10.54
N SER A 42 9.93 20.06 11.69
CA SER A 42 10.46 19.53 12.94
C SER A 42 10.03 18.07 13.16
N LEU A 43 10.91 17.28 13.76
CA LEU A 43 10.61 15.90 14.12
C LEU A 43 9.40 15.76 15.07
N PRO A 44 9.24 16.60 16.12
CA PRO A 44 8.04 16.58 16.96
C PRO A 44 6.77 16.85 16.15
N TYR A 45 6.81 17.81 15.23
CA TYR A 45 5.67 18.16 14.40
C TYR A 45 5.25 17.00 13.49
N LEU A 46 6.21 16.37 12.78
CA LEU A 46 5.93 15.18 11.98
C LEU A 46 5.35 14.04 12.84
N SER A 47 5.86 13.86 14.06
CA SER A 47 5.32 12.85 14.97
C SER A 47 3.91 13.15 15.47
N GLN A 48 3.56 14.41 15.68
CA GLN A 48 2.20 14.82 16.07
C GLN A 48 1.19 14.60 14.94
N LEU A 49 1.59 14.85 13.70
CA LEU A 49 0.77 14.55 12.51
C LEU A 49 0.52 13.05 12.37
N GLU A 50 1.56 12.22 12.43
CA GLU A 50 1.41 10.76 12.31
C GLU A 50 0.58 10.14 13.44
N ARG A 51 0.64 10.69 14.65
CA ARG A 51 -0.15 10.21 15.80
C ARG A 51 -1.58 10.75 15.84
N GLY A 52 -1.93 11.67 14.94
CA GLY A 52 -3.24 12.33 14.95
C GLY A 52 -3.45 13.36 16.08
N THR A 53 -2.50 13.52 17.01
CA THR A 53 -2.56 14.58 18.05
C THR A 53 -2.68 15.97 17.42
N ARG A 54 -2.20 16.12 16.19
CA ARG A 54 -2.45 17.29 15.37
C ARG A 54 -3.18 16.89 14.09
N ALA A 55 -4.50 17.08 14.08
CA ALA A 55 -5.35 16.72 12.93
C ALA A 55 -5.11 17.60 11.69
N HIS A 56 -4.58 18.82 11.86
CA HIS A 56 -4.45 19.78 10.77
C HIS A 56 -3.02 20.33 10.62
N MET A 57 -2.56 20.41 9.38
CA MET A 57 -1.30 21.05 9.00
C MET A 57 -1.54 22.35 8.24
N THR A 58 -0.57 23.26 8.32
CA THR A 58 -0.61 24.49 7.52
C THR A 58 -0.47 24.15 6.03
N ASN A 59 -1.01 25.00 5.16
CA ASN A 59 -0.89 24.80 3.71
C ASN A 59 0.59 24.69 3.26
N THR A 60 1.47 25.50 3.85
CA THR A 60 2.91 25.43 3.61
C THR A 60 3.50 24.05 3.92
N SER A 61 3.14 23.46 5.07
CA SER A 61 3.60 22.12 5.45
C SER A 61 3.01 21.04 4.55
N ARG A 62 1.74 21.20 4.12
CA ARG A 62 1.08 20.31 3.18
C ARG A 62 1.77 20.28 1.83
N LEU A 63 2.05 21.44 1.26
CA LEU A 63 2.77 21.56 -0.02
C LEU A 63 4.19 20.99 0.09
N LEU A 64 4.86 21.19 1.22
CA LEU A 64 6.19 20.63 1.47
C LEU A 64 6.16 19.10 1.46
N LEU A 65 5.29 18.49 2.26
CA LEU A 65 5.16 17.04 2.35
C LEU A 65 4.68 16.44 1.03
N ALA A 66 3.72 17.08 0.36
CA ALA A 66 3.22 16.65 -0.95
C ALA A 66 4.33 16.62 -2.00
N ARG A 67 5.17 17.65 -2.03
CA ARG A 67 6.33 17.71 -2.94
C ARG A 67 7.35 16.63 -2.62
N PHE A 68 7.67 16.43 -1.34
CA PHE A 68 8.63 15.42 -0.90
C PHE A 68 8.17 14.01 -1.28
N PHE A 69 6.93 13.64 -0.94
CA PHE A 69 6.36 12.32 -1.24
C PHE A 69 5.86 12.17 -2.68
N ARG A 70 5.90 13.23 -3.48
CA ARG A 70 5.43 13.27 -4.88
C ARG A 70 3.96 12.85 -5.02
N VAL A 71 3.12 13.37 -4.13
CA VAL A 71 1.66 13.18 -4.13
C VAL A 71 0.93 14.49 -4.34
N HIS A 72 -0.34 14.42 -4.74
CA HIS A 72 -1.19 15.60 -4.80
C HIS A 72 -1.43 16.14 -3.37
N PRO A 73 -1.39 17.47 -3.13
CA PRO A 73 -1.62 18.04 -1.78
C PRO A 73 -2.96 17.63 -1.17
N GLY A 74 -3.98 17.43 -1.99
CA GLY A 74 -5.30 16.95 -1.57
C GLY A 74 -5.30 15.51 -1.03
N PHE A 75 -4.24 14.73 -1.22
CA PHE A 75 -4.11 13.43 -0.56
C PHE A 75 -3.80 13.57 0.94
N LEU A 76 -3.14 14.66 1.35
CA LEU A 76 -2.71 14.91 2.74
C LEU A 76 -3.78 15.61 3.56
N VAL A 77 -4.98 15.03 3.57
CA VAL A 77 -6.14 15.40 4.39
C VAL A 77 -6.82 14.12 4.84
N ASP A 78 -7.69 14.20 5.84
CA ASP A 78 -8.53 13.08 6.24
C ASP A 78 -9.50 12.74 5.11
N ASP A 79 -9.72 11.45 4.89
CA ASP A 79 -10.82 11.02 4.03
C ASP A 79 -12.15 11.30 4.75
N PRO A 80 -13.18 11.79 4.04
CA PRO A 80 -14.55 11.85 4.56
C PRO A 80 -14.99 10.49 5.10
N GLU A 81 -15.90 10.47 6.08
CA GLU A 81 -16.42 9.21 6.65
C GLU A 81 -17.05 8.31 5.58
N ASP A 82 -17.75 8.92 4.61
CA ASP A 82 -18.39 8.21 3.48
C ASP A 82 -17.49 8.05 2.24
N PHE A 83 -16.19 8.35 2.37
CA PHE A 83 -15.27 8.22 1.24
C PHE A 83 -14.88 6.77 1.02
N HIS A 84 -15.14 6.30 -0.20
CA HIS A 84 -14.68 5.01 -0.68
C HIS A 84 -13.77 5.21 -1.89
N GLU A 85 -12.58 4.60 -1.86
CA GLU A 85 -11.61 4.63 -2.96
C GLU A 85 -12.16 3.99 -4.25
N HIS A 86 -13.22 3.20 -4.11
CA HIS A 86 -13.96 2.56 -5.19
C HIS A 86 -15.47 2.79 -5.01
N LEU A 87 -16.23 2.80 -6.10
CA LEU A 87 -17.70 2.86 -6.06
C LEU A 87 -18.23 1.70 -5.21
N ALA A 88 -18.68 2.01 -4.01
CA ALA A 88 -19.31 1.08 -3.08
C ALA A 88 -20.77 1.53 -2.88
N THR A 89 -21.69 0.58 -2.94
CA THR A 89 -23.07 0.78 -2.49
C THR A 89 -23.08 0.63 -0.95
N PRO A 90 -23.87 1.40 -0.17
CA PRO A 90 -23.77 1.47 1.30
C PRO A 90 -23.98 0.16 2.09
N LEU A 91 -24.22 -0.98 1.43
CA LEU A 91 -24.59 -2.25 2.06
C LEU A 91 -23.44 -3.26 2.18
N THR A 92 -22.18 -2.87 1.95
CA THR A 92 -21.09 -3.86 1.85
C THR A 92 -19.73 -3.36 2.37
N GLU A 93 -19.70 -2.95 3.63
CA GLU A 93 -18.69 -2.01 4.16
C GLU A 93 -17.31 -2.58 4.55
N ARG A 94 -16.99 -3.86 4.33
CA ARG A 94 -15.59 -4.32 4.52
C ARG A 94 -15.26 -5.58 3.76
N GLU A 95 -16.18 -6.54 3.77
CA GLU A 95 -15.99 -7.83 3.10
C GLU A 95 -15.85 -7.68 1.58
N HIS A 96 -16.49 -6.68 0.96
CA HIS A 96 -16.39 -6.46 -0.48
C HIS A 96 -15.32 -5.45 -0.88
N ALA A 97 -14.83 -4.63 0.05
CA ALA A 97 -13.80 -3.62 -0.22
C ALA A 97 -12.54 -4.25 -0.85
N LEU A 98 -12.07 -5.36 -0.28
CA LEU A 98 -10.90 -6.08 -0.81
C LEU A 98 -11.16 -6.66 -2.22
N ALA A 99 -12.33 -7.27 -2.46
CA ALA A 99 -12.62 -7.82 -3.79
C ALA A 99 -12.73 -6.70 -4.84
N SER A 100 -13.36 -5.58 -4.51
CA SER A 100 -13.43 -4.42 -5.38
C SER A 100 -12.04 -3.86 -5.67
N TRP A 101 -11.19 -3.73 -4.64
CA TRP A 101 -9.80 -3.30 -4.79
C TRP A 101 -9.00 -4.23 -5.70
N LEU A 102 -9.12 -5.54 -5.51
CA LEU A 102 -8.45 -6.54 -6.35
C LEU A 102 -8.93 -6.49 -7.82
N ARG A 103 -10.22 -6.27 -8.08
CA ARG A 103 -10.74 -6.10 -9.45
C ARG A 103 -10.18 -4.85 -10.11
N PHE A 104 -10.14 -3.73 -9.38
CA PHE A 104 -9.57 -2.50 -9.88
C PHE A 104 -8.06 -2.63 -10.12
N GLY A 105 -7.35 -3.28 -9.20
CA GLY A 105 -5.95 -3.64 -9.33
C GLY A 105 -5.70 -4.47 -10.60
N ALA A 106 -6.49 -5.51 -10.83
CA ALA A 106 -6.39 -6.32 -12.04
C ALA A 106 -6.50 -5.48 -13.33
N ALA A 107 -7.45 -4.55 -13.39
CA ALA A 107 -7.60 -3.64 -14.52
C ALA A 107 -6.40 -2.69 -14.70
N ARG A 108 -5.83 -2.19 -13.60
CA ARG A 108 -4.65 -1.31 -13.62
C ARG A 108 -3.40 -2.04 -14.12
N PHE A 109 -3.26 -3.32 -13.77
CA PHE A 109 -2.13 -4.17 -14.16
C PHE A 109 -2.38 -4.99 -15.45
N ARG A 110 -3.32 -4.60 -16.32
CA ARG A 110 -3.68 -5.35 -17.55
C ARG A 110 -2.51 -5.79 -18.45
N HIS A 111 -1.39 -5.07 -18.41
CA HIS A 111 -0.18 -5.36 -19.18
C HIS A 111 0.74 -6.38 -18.50
N ASP A 112 0.61 -6.58 -17.19
CA ASP A 112 1.20 -7.69 -16.45
C ASP A 112 0.16 -8.79 -16.29
N ARG A 113 0.17 -9.76 -17.22
CA ARG A 113 -0.85 -10.83 -17.29
C ARG A 113 -0.86 -11.69 -16.03
N VAL A 114 0.30 -11.92 -15.40
CA VAL A 114 0.40 -12.74 -14.19
C VAL A 114 -0.30 -12.03 -13.03
N ALA A 115 0.01 -10.74 -12.83
CA ALA A 115 -0.61 -9.95 -11.77
C ALA A 115 -2.12 -9.75 -12.01
N ALA A 116 -2.52 -9.40 -13.24
CA ALA A 116 -3.92 -9.17 -13.58
C ALA A 116 -4.78 -10.43 -13.37
N GLU A 117 -4.26 -11.61 -13.78
CA GLU A 117 -4.96 -12.87 -13.60
C GLU A 117 -5.02 -13.29 -12.13
N ALA A 118 -3.92 -13.17 -11.39
CA ALA A 118 -3.88 -13.50 -9.96
C ALA A 118 -4.90 -12.66 -9.16
N PHE A 119 -4.93 -11.34 -9.39
CA PHE A 119 -5.88 -10.45 -8.70
C PHE A 119 -7.33 -10.75 -9.09
N SER A 120 -7.60 -10.99 -10.37
CA SER A 120 -8.95 -11.35 -10.85
C SER A 120 -9.45 -12.65 -10.21
N ARG A 121 -8.60 -13.69 -10.17
CA ARG A 121 -8.93 -14.98 -9.56
C ARG A 121 -9.17 -14.85 -8.05
N LEU A 122 -8.32 -14.09 -7.35
CA LEU A 122 -8.47 -13.87 -5.92
C LEU A 122 -9.74 -13.08 -5.59
N ALA A 123 -10.08 -12.06 -6.40
CA ALA A 123 -11.29 -11.26 -6.21
C ALA A 123 -12.60 -12.07 -6.36
N ALA A 124 -12.58 -13.12 -7.18
CA ALA A 124 -13.71 -13.99 -7.42
C ALA A 124 -13.77 -15.20 -6.48
N HIS A 125 -12.73 -15.45 -5.68
CA HIS A 125 -12.64 -16.66 -4.86
C HIS A 125 -13.57 -16.57 -3.62
N PRO A 126 -14.43 -17.58 -3.37
CA PRO A 126 -15.35 -17.55 -2.23
C PRO A 126 -14.61 -17.57 -0.88
N GLU A 127 -13.57 -18.41 -0.76
CA GLU A 127 -12.70 -18.46 0.45
C GLU A 127 -11.46 -17.56 0.33
N ARG A 128 -11.59 -16.33 -0.19
CA ARG A 128 -10.45 -15.43 -0.43
C ARG A 128 -9.53 -15.22 0.77
N ASP A 129 -10.09 -15.15 1.98
CA ASP A 129 -9.33 -14.93 3.22
C ASP A 129 -8.42 -16.11 3.56
N LYS A 130 -8.88 -17.33 3.25
CA LYS A 130 -8.09 -18.55 3.40
C LYS A 130 -6.90 -18.56 2.44
N VAL A 131 -7.11 -18.10 1.20
CA VAL A 131 -6.05 -17.95 0.20
C VAL A 131 -5.01 -16.91 0.66
N LEU A 132 -5.46 -15.76 1.17
CA LEU A 132 -4.57 -14.73 1.72
C LEU A 132 -3.80 -15.21 2.95
N ARG A 133 -4.46 -15.96 3.85
CA ARG A 133 -3.80 -16.56 5.00
C ARG A 133 -2.73 -17.56 4.58
N LEU A 134 -3.02 -18.41 3.59
CA LEU A 134 -2.04 -19.33 3.02
C LEU A 134 -0.87 -18.58 2.41
N LEU A 135 -1.14 -17.57 1.57
CA LEU A 135 -0.11 -16.73 0.95
C LEU A 135 0.81 -16.10 2.00
N ARG A 136 0.23 -15.56 3.08
CA ARG A 136 0.99 -15.01 4.22
C ARG A 136 1.93 -16.05 4.83
N HIS A 137 1.47 -17.28 5.05
CA HIS A 137 2.31 -18.35 5.59
C HIS A 137 3.41 -18.78 4.60
N VAL A 138 3.09 -18.83 3.31
CA VAL A 138 4.07 -19.17 2.27
C VAL A 138 5.18 -18.12 2.17
N LEU A 139 4.82 -16.84 2.22
CA LEU A 139 5.78 -15.73 2.17
C LEU A 139 6.66 -15.63 3.44
N ALA A 140 6.17 -16.13 4.58
CA ALA A 140 6.92 -16.14 5.84
C ALA A 140 8.01 -17.22 5.91
N VAL A 141 7.98 -18.22 5.02
CA VAL A 141 8.94 -19.33 5.02
C VAL A 141 9.92 -19.19 3.84
N PRO A 142 11.21 -18.88 4.09
CA PRO A 142 12.20 -18.75 3.04
C PRO A 142 12.29 -19.99 2.13
N GLY A 143 12.35 -19.76 0.82
CA GLY A 143 12.45 -20.83 -0.20
C GLY A 143 11.23 -21.75 -0.32
N LEU A 144 10.11 -21.47 0.38
CA LEU A 144 8.88 -22.26 0.22
C LEU A 144 8.18 -21.94 -1.10
N VAL A 145 8.19 -20.67 -1.51
CA VAL A 145 7.63 -20.24 -2.82
C VAL A 145 8.27 -21.03 -3.96
N ASP A 146 9.60 -21.06 -4.02
CA ASP A 146 10.34 -21.74 -5.09
C ASP A 146 10.05 -23.24 -5.13
N ARG A 147 10.02 -23.89 -3.96
CA ARG A 147 9.69 -25.32 -3.84
C ARG A 147 8.26 -25.63 -4.30
N LEU A 148 7.29 -24.80 -3.91
CA LEU A 148 5.91 -24.97 -4.34
C LEU A 148 5.76 -24.76 -5.84
N LEU A 149 6.37 -23.72 -6.40
CA LEU A 149 6.35 -23.46 -7.84
C LEU A 149 6.96 -24.63 -8.62
N HIS A 150 8.16 -25.07 -8.23
CA HIS A 150 8.83 -26.21 -8.86
C HIS A 150 7.95 -27.46 -8.87
N THR A 151 7.30 -27.77 -7.74
CA THR A 151 6.41 -28.92 -7.62
C THR A 151 5.18 -28.81 -8.54
N LEU A 152 4.56 -27.64 -8.56
CA LEU A 152 3.35 -27.39 -9.36
C LEU A 152 3.63 -27.38 -10.87
N GLU A 153 4.75 -26.79 -11.29
CA GLU A 153 5.19 -26.76 -12.68
C GLU A 153 5.57 -28.16 -13.19
N THR A 154 6.30 -28.92 -12.38
CA THR A 154 6.67 -30.30 -12.73
C THR A 154 5.42 -31.17 -12.92
N LYS A 155 4.43 -31.04 -12.04
CA LYS A 155 3.15 -31.78 -12.13
C LYS A 155 2.30 -31.40 -13.35
N ARG A 156 2.35 -30.14 -13.80
CA ARG A 156 1.66 -29.70 -15.04
C ARG A 156 2.30 -30.33 -16.28
N THR A 157 3.63 -30.45 -16.29
CA THR A 157 4.37 -31.07 -17.40
C THR A 157 4.09 -32.57 -17.51
N THR A 158 3.90 -33.27 -16.39
CA THR A 158 3.55 -34.71 -16.39
C THR A 158 2.11 -35.01 -16.80
N ARG A 159 1.20 -34.04 -16.70
CA ARG A 159 -0.23 -34.19 -17.04
C ARG A 159 -0.57 -33.90 -18.50
N THR A 160 0.39 -33.37 -19.26
CA THR A 160 0.25 -33.01 -20.68
C THR A 160 0.93 -34.06 -21.60
N ARG A 161 1.47 -35.14 -21.02
CA ARG A 161 1.92 -36.35 -21.72
C ARG A 161 0.94 -37.48 -21.44
#